data_AF-A0AAV0LYX9-F1
#
_entry.id   AF-A0AAV0LYX9-F1
#
_cell.length_a   1.000
_cell.length_b   1.000
_cell.length_c   1.000
_cell.angle_alpha   90.00
_cell.angle_beta   90.00
_cell.angle_gamma   90.00
#
_symmetry.space_group_name_H-M   'P 1'
#
loop_
_entity.id
_entity.type
_entity.pdbx_description
1 polymer ?
#
loop_
_entity_poly.entity_id
_entity_poly.type
_entity_poly.pdbx_seq_one_letter_code
_entity_poly.pdbx_strand_id
1 'polypeptide(L)'
;SLIPISHRGTCRLPRWHPRLHPYLERAGLHNLRHFMRLDIDNDLLTAMAERWRPELHTFHFPEGEMTITLKDVAILTGLPITGDAIIDSSRKPEDGWGPLIQERLGFNMPTTTPVEGVGHPPLNAGQVSIPWLVDHIQLEVNIGLDTPEDQVERYARVYLIALVGGFLFPDKSNKWIQGMWFPMLLGDWDEIGRKSWGSAVLAGIYRELCTCSRLGAKQAGGAMFILQLWAWEHLPFLAPQDPREFWLPDDELRFVANPPYGFNCR
;
A
#
# COMPACT_ATOMS: atom_id res chain seq x y z
N SER A 1 -0.15 17.91 -23.62
CA SER A 1 0.37 17.46 -22.32
C SER A 1 -0.75 16.76 -21.57
N LEU A 2 -0.41 15.82 -20.70
CA LEU A 2 -1.37 15.26 -19.76
C LEU A 2 -1.77 16.33 -18.73
N ILE A 3 -2.91 16.11 -18.07
CA ILE A 3 -3.29 16.91 -16.90
C ILE A 3 -2.40 16.44 -15.73
N PRO A 4 -1.95 17.33 -14.83
CA PRO A 4 -1.21 16.92 -13.65
C PRO A 4 -1.92 15.80 -12.87
N ILE A 5 -1.18 14.75 -12.56
CA ILE A 5 -1.66 13.60 -11.80
C ILE A 5 -1.53 13.93 -10.32
N SER A 6 -2.62 13.73 -9.59
CA SER A 6 -2.60 13.74 -8.12
C SER A 6 -2.66 12.32 -7.58
N HIS A 7 -1.64 11.90 -6.85
CA HIS A 7 -1.69 10.74 -5.97
C HIS A 7 -2.02 11.25 -4.57
N ARG A 8 -3.08 10.71 -3.97
CA ARG A 8 -3.37 11.01 -2.57
C ARG A 8 -2.40 10.18 -1.74
N GLY A 9 -1.67 10.83 -0.85
CA GLY A 9 -0.82 10.17 0.14
C GLY A 9 -1.55 9.08 0.93
N THR A 10 -0.81 8.37 1.77
CA THR A 10 -1.26 7.13 2.42
C THR A 10 -2.59 7.30 3.18
N CYS A 11 -3.47 6.30 3.13
CA CYS A 11 -4.68 6.30 3.96
C CYS A 11 -4.30 6.40 5.44
N ARG A 12 -5.26 6.79 6.29
CA ARG A 12 -5.08 6.73 7.75
C ARG A 12 -4.76 5.30 8.14
N LEU A 13 -3.58 5.10 8.71
CA LEU A 13 -3.17 3.83 9.33
C LEU A 13 -3.40 3.91 10.84
N PRO A 14 -3.65 2.78 11.52
CA PRO A 14 -3.57 2.74 12.97
C PRO A 14 -2.18 3.16 13.45
N ARG A 15 -2.08 3.62 14.70
CA ARG A 15 -0.80 3.99 15.30
C ARG A 15 0.16 2.80 15.28
N TRP A 16 1.37 3.02 14.75
CA TRP A 16 2.43 2.02 14.81
C TRP A 16 2.80 1.67 16.26
N HIS A 17 3.02 0.38 16.52
CA HIS A 17 3.56 -0.12 17.79
C HIS A 17 4.53 -1.29 17.53
N PRO A 18 5.67 -1.40 18.25
CA PRO A 18 6.65 -2.47 18.02
C PRO A 18 6.09 -3.88 18.11
N ARG A 19 5.04 -4.11 18.91
CA ARG A 19 4.37 -5.42 19.03
C ARG A 19 3.66 -5.89 17.74
N LEU A 20 3.48 -5.02 16.76
CA LEU A 20 2.95 -5.40 15.44
C LEU A 20 4.03 -6.06 14.55
N HIS A 21 5.31 -5.92 14.91
CA HIS A 21 6.44 -6.44 14.13
C HIS A 21 6.31 -7.92 13.77
N PRO A 22 6.08 -8.86 14.71
CA PRO A 22 6.09 -10.29 14.40
C PRO A 22 5.00 -10.66 13.39
N TYR A 23 3.85 -9.99 13.47
CA TYR A 23 2.71 -10.21 12.58
C TYR A 23 3.00 -9.72 11.15
N LEU A 24 3.49 -8.48 11.00
CA LEU A 24 3.80 -7.93 9.68
C LEU A 24 5.04 -8.57 9.04
N GLU A 25 5.97 -9.07 9.85
CA GLU A 25 7.11 -9.84 9.38
C GLU A 25 6.65 -11.19 8.79
N ARG A 26 5.77 -11.92 9.50
CA ARG A 26 5.14 -13.14 8.98
C ARG A 26 4.32 -12.88 7.72
N ALA A 27 3.63 -11.73 7.63
CA ALA A 27 2.92 -11.33 6.41
C ALA A 27 3.85 -10.93 5.25
N GLY A 28 5.15 -10.75 5.47
CA GLY A 28 6.11 -10.28 4.46
C GLY A 28 6.00 -8.79 4.10
N LEU A 29 5.33 -7.98 4.94
CA LEU A 29 5.00 -6.58 4.65
C LEU A 29 5.60 -5.57 5.65
N HIS A 30 6.35 -6.06 6.63
CA HIS A 30 7.00 -5.25 7.67
C HIS A 30 7.84 -4.06 7.15
N ASN A 31 8.58 -4.26 6.06
CA ASN A 31 9.47 -3.23 5.50
C ASN A 31 8.72 -2.01 4.98
N LEU A 32 7.42 -2.15 4.66
CA LEU A 32 6.61 -1.05 4.14
C LEU A 32 6.47 0.10 5.12
N ARG A 33 6.66 -0.13 6.42
CA ARG A 33 6.59 0.93 7.43
C ARG A 33 7.55 2.08 7.16
N HIS A 34 8.66 1.79 6.49
CA HIS A 34 9.67 2.79 6.16
C HIS A 34 9.18 3.77 5.10
N PHE A 35 8.19 3.42 4.28
CA PHE A 35 7.75 4.27 3.15
C PHE A 35 6.43 5.00 3.43
N MET A 36 5.74 4.71 4.53
CA MET A 36 4.41 5.28 4.81
C MET A 36 4.45 6.79 5.09
N ARG A 37 5.64 7.33 5.34
CA ARG A 37 5.89 8.76 5.59
C ARG A 37 6.62 9.45 4.43
N LEU A 38 6.78 8.75 3.30
CA LEU A 38 7.37 9.33 2.10
C LEU A 38 6.36 10.28 1.47
N ASP A 39 6.77 11.53 1.25
CA ASP A 39 5.98 12.46 0.45
C ASP A 39 6.09 12.12 -1.04
N ILE A 40 4.97 12.22 -1.75
CA ILE A 40 4.86 11.81 -3.14
C ILE A 40 4.95 13.03 -4.05
N ASP A 41 5.98 13.05 -4.89
CA ASP A 41 6.18 14.07 -5.91
C ASP A 41 5.23 13.83 -7.09
N ASN A 42 4.12 14.56 -7.07
CA ASN A 42 3.11 14.49 -8.11
C ASN A 42 3.60 14.97 -9.49
N ASP A 43 4.56 15.90 -9.54
CA ASP A 43 5.12 16.39 -10.79
C ASP A 43 6.04 15.34 -11.41
N LEU A 44 6.84 14.67 -10.59
CA LEU A 44 7.62 13.50 -11.01
C LEU A 44 6.71 12.37 -11.52
N LEU A 45 5.65 12.01 -10.78
CA LEU A 45 4.70 10.98 -11.23
C LEU A 45 4.05 11.36 -12.56
N THR A 46 3.68 12.63 -12.74
CA THR A 46 3.12 13.14 -14.00
C THR A 46 4.12 13.00 -15.14
N ALA A 47 5.36 13.43 -14.93
CA ALA A 47 6.42 13.33 -15.93
C ALA A 47 6.71 11.86 -16.32
N MET A 48 6.68 10.95 -15.35
CA MET A 48 6.84 9.52 -15.58
C MET A 48 5.66 8.93 -16.38
N ALA A 49 4.42 9.29 -16.01
CA ALA A 49 3.23 8.83 -16.73
C ALA A 49 3.17 9.32 -18.19
N GLU A 50 3.65 10.53 -18.48
CA GLU A 50 3.76 11.06 -19.86
C GLU A 50 4.73 10.26 -20.73
N ARG A 51 5.72 9.60 -20.12
CA ARG A 51 6.73 8.79 -20.81
C ARG A 51 6.35 7.32 -20.92
N TRP A 52 5.31 6.88 -20.23
CA TRP A 52 4.83 5.50 -20.28
C TRP A 52 4.16 5.18 -21.62
N ARG A 53 4.55 4.05 -22.23
CA ARG A 53 3.96 3.49 -23.45
C ARG A 53 3.15 2.23 -23.10
N PRO A 54 1.81 2.33 -23.02
CA PRO A 54 0.95 1.19 -22.69
C PRO A 54 1.09 0.00 -23.63
N GLU A 55 1.49 0.24 -24.88
CA GLU A 55 1.64 -0.80 -25.90
C GLU A 55 2.79 -1.76 -25.59
N LEU A 56 3.86 -1.26 -24.95
CA LEU A 56 5.08 -2.01 -24.66
C LEU A 56 5.30 -2.24 -23.16
N HIS A 57 4.52 -1.56 -22.30
CA HIS A 57 4.75 -1.50 -20.85
C HIS A 57 6.17 -1.05 -20.50
N THR A 58 6.65 -0.02 -21.22
CA THR A 58 7.96 0.60 -21.03
C THR A 58 7.82 2.12 -20.96
N PHE A 59 8.76 2.75 -20.26
CA PHE A 59 9.02 4.18 -20.34
C PHE A 59 9.93 4.46 -21.53
N HIS A 60 9.63 5.52 -22.27
CA HIS A 60 10.42 5.96 -23.40
C HIS A 60 11.22 7.23 -23.03
N PHE A 61 12.53 7.07 -22.88
CA PHE A 61 13.49 8.15 -22.61
C PHE A 61 14.33 8.44 -23.86
N PRO A 62 15.03 9.60 -23.92
CA PRO A 62 15.95 9.90 -25.01
C PRO A 62 17.04 8.82 -25.21
N GLU A 63 17.49 8.20 -24.12
CA GLU A 63 18.57 7.22 -24.08
C GLU A 63 18.09 5.78 -24.37
N GLY A 64 16.77 5.55 -24.45
CA GLY A 64 16.19 4.24 -24.73
C GLY A 64 14.92 3.94 -23.94
N GLU A 65 14.55 2.66 -23.92
CA GLU A 65 13.39 2.17 -23.19
C GLU A 65 13.80 1.50 -21.88
N MET A 66 13.02 1.75 -20.82
CA MET A 66 13.23 1.14 -19.50
C MET A 66 11.88 0.77 -18.87
N THR A 67 11.86 -0.17 -17.94
CA THR A 67 10.64 -0.50 -17.21
C THR A 67 10.94 -0.97 -15.79
N ILE A 68 9.95 -0.90 -14.91
CA ILE A 68 10.08 -1.37 -13.52
C ILE A 68 9.98 -2.90 -13.54
N THR A 69 10.96 -3.59 -12.98
CA THR A 69 10.97 -5.04 -12.93
C THR A 69 10.57 -5.57 -11.55
N LEU A 70 10.29 -6.87 -11.45
CA LEU A 70 10.11 -7.53 -10.15
C LEU A 70 11.35 -7.37 -9.26
N LYS A 71 12.55 -7.36 -9.86
CA LYS A 71 13.79 -7.16 -9.13
C LYS A 71 13.84 -5.77 -8.51
N ASP A 72 13.42 -4.74 -9.23
CA ASP A 72 13.34 -3.38 -8.69
C ASP A 72 12.37 -3.32 -7.51
N VAL A 73 11.18 -3.93 -7.62
CA VAL A 73 10.22 -3.98 -6.52
C VAL A 73 10.82 -4.66 -5.28
N ALA A 74 11.46 -5.82 -5.46
CA ALA A 74 12.10 -6.54 -4.36
C ALA A 74 13.23 -5.73 -3.70
N ILE A 75 14.08 -5.07 -4.49
CA ILE A 75 15.23 -4.31 -3.98
C ILE A 75 14.76 -3.04 -3.26
N LEU A 76 13.86 -2.27 -3.88
CA LEU A 76 13.43 -0.98 -3.35
C LEU A 76 12.56 -1.11 -2.11
N THR A 77 11.77 -2.18 -1.99
CA THR A 77 10.75 -2.30 -0.92
C THR A 77 10.97 -3.47 0.03
N GLY A 78 11.79 -4.45 -0.36
CA GLY A 78 11.92 -5.71 0.37
C GLY A 78 10.68 -6.61 0.30
N LEU A 79 9.73 -6.33 -0.62
CA LEU A 79 8.54 -7.17 -0.80
C LEU A 79 8.89 -8.55 -1.38
N PRO A 80 8.22 -9.63 -0.93
CA PRO A 80 8.42 -10.95 -1.50
C PRO A 80 7.89 -11.01 -2.94
N ILE A 81 8.76 -11.43 -3.86
CA ILE A 81 8.43 -11.61 -5.28
C ILE A 81 8.23 -13.08 -5.66
N THR A 82 8.63 -14.00 -4.79
CA THR A 82 8.34 -15.44 -4.90
C THR A 82 7.15 -15.78 -4.04
N GLY A 83 6.31 -16.72 -4.48
CA GLY A 83 5.16 -17.18 -3.71
C GLY A 83 3.89 -17.34 -4.53
N ASP A 84 2.78 -17.58 -3.84
CA ASP A 84 1.48 -17.79 -4.44
C ASP A 84 0.96 -16.48 -5.06
N ALA A 85 0.34 -16.60 -6.23
CA ALA A 85 -0.34 -15.47 -6.85
C ALA A 85 -1.51 -14.98 -5.99
N ILE A 86 -1.67 -13.66 -5.90
CA ILE A 86 -2.87 -13.07 -5.31
C ILE A 86 -3.94 -13.05 -6.39
N ILE A 87 -4.83 -14.04 -6.32
CA ILE A 87 -5.99 -14.16 -7.20
C ILE A 87 -7.22 -13.64 -6.47
N ASP A 88 -8.12 -12.98 -7.21
CA ASP A 88 -9.42 -12.59 -6.69
C ASP A 88 -10.21 -13.85 -6.31
N SER A 89 -10.39 -14.07 -5.01
CA SER A 89 -11.41 -14.99 -4.54
C SER A 89 -12.75 -14.29 -4.63
N SER A 90 -13.29 -14.21 -5.85
CA SER A 90 -14.59 -13.61 -6.16
C SER A 90 -15.77 -14.26 -5.42
N ARG A 91 -15.51 -15.36 -4.70
CA ARG A 91 -16.46 -16.02 -3.81
C ARG A 91 -16.63 -15.21 -2.53
N LYS A 92 -17.47 -14.18 -2.61
CA LYS A 92 -18.09 -13.56 -1.44
C LYS A 92 -18.78 -14.68 -0.62
N PRO A 93 -18.54 -14.79 0.69
CA PRO A 93 -19.30 -15.70 1.53
C PRO A 93 -20.80 -15.41 1.39
N GLU A 94 -21.65 -16.44 1.50
CA GLU A 94 -23.10 -16.29 1.39
C GLU A 94 -23.63 -15.25 2.40
N ASP A 95 -23.08 -15.26 3.60
CA ASP A 95 -23.39 -14.31 4.69
C ASP A 95 -22.58 -12.99 4.63
N GLY A 96 -21.79 -12.80 3.58
CA GLY A 96 -20.90 -11.65 3.41
C GLY A 96 -19.67 -11.66 4.34
N TRP A 97 -19.03 -10.50 4.48
CA TRP A 97 -17.78 -10.35 5.24
C TRP A 97 -17.99 -10.16 6.75
N GLY A 98 -19.22 -9.86 7.18
CA GLY A 98 -19.57 -9.54 8.56
C GLY A 98 -19.16 -10.61 9.56
N PRO A 99 -19.55 -11.89 9.38
CA PRO A 99 -19.18 -12.97 10.30
C PRO A 99 -17.66 -13.16 10.42
N LEU A 100 -16.94 -13.11 9.30
CA LEU A 100 -15.48 -13.26 9.30
C LEU A 100 -14.79 -12.08 10.01
N ILE A 101 -15.27 -10.85 9.79
CA ILE A 101 -14.78 -9.65 10.48
C ILE A 101 -15.07 -9.75 11.99
N GLN A 102 -16.27 -10.20 12.37
CA GLN A 102 -16.61 -10.39 13.77
C GLN A 102 -15.72 -11.44 14.43
N GLU A 103 -15.54 -12.59 13.78
CA GLU A 103 -14.71 -13.69 14.30
C GLU A 103 -13.25 -13.28 14.46
N ARG A 104 -12.67 -12.58 13.47
CA ARG A 104 -11.22 -12.31 13.42
C ARG A 104 -10.81 -10.96 13.99
N LEU A 105 -11.69 -9.96 13.94
CA LEU A 105 -11.42 -8.61 14.43
C LEU A 105 -12.19 -8.27 15.70
N GLY A 106 -13.23 -9.03 16.06
CA GLY A 106 -14.07 -8.77 17.24
C GLY A 106 -15.14 -7.70 17.01
N PHE A 107 -15.25 -7.15 15.80
CA PHE A 107 -16.20 -6.07 15.50
C PHE A 107 -17.49 -6.57 14.87
N ASN A 108 -18.60 -5.99 15.30
CA ASN A 108 -19.84 -6.11 14.54
C ASN A 108 -19.83 -5.04 13.44
N MET A 109 -19.78 -5.46 12.18
CA MET A 109 -19.90 -4.54 11.05
C MET A 109 -21.24 -3.81 11.13
N PRO A 110 -21.26 -2.46 11.20
CA PRO A 110 -22.51 -1.72 11.16
C PRO A 110 -23.15 -1.92 9.79
N THR A 111 -24.48 -2.05 9.78
CA THR A 111 -25.29 -2.20 8.58
C THR A 111 -25.11 -0.99 7.64
N THR A 112 -25.67 -1.07 6.43
CA THR A 112 -25.69 0.01 5.42
C THR A 112 -26.26 1.36 5.88
N THR A 113 -26.72 1.45 7.13
CA THR A 113 -27.10 2.70 7.79
C THR A 113 -25.87 3.53 8.15
N PRO A 114 -25.86 4.84 7.84
CA PRO A 114 -24.80 5.74 8.28
C PRO A 114 -24.62 5.67 9.80
N VAL A 115 -23.38 5.49 10.26
CA VAL A 115 -23.04 5.65 11.68
C VAL A 115 -23.05 7.15 12.00
N GLU A 116 -23.70 7.54 13.09
CA GLU A 116 -23.70 8.93 13.56
C GLU A 116 -22.27 9.48 13.66
N GLY A 117 -22.02 10.63 13.04
CA GLY A 117 -20.71 11.29 13.06
C GLY A 117 -19.69 10.86 11.98
N VAL A 118 -19.90 9.75 11.26
CA VAL A 118 -18.91 9.24 10.26
C VAL A 118 -19.22 9.71 8.83
N GLY A 119 -20.44 10.21 8.56
CA GLY A 119 -20.82 10.83 7.28
C GLY A 119 -20.88 9.88 6.07
N HIS A 120 -20.59 8.59 6.25
CA HIS A 120 -20.76 7.52 5.26
C HIS A 120 -20.95 6.17 5.96
N PRO A 121 -21.70 5.21 5.36
CA PRO A 121 -21.84 3.88 5.92
C PRO A 121 -20.49 3.14 5.88
N PRO A 122 -20.19 2.26 6.84
CA PRO A 122 -18.91 1.54 6.89
C PRO A 122 -18.79 0.43 5.83
N LEU A 123 -19.91 0.08 5.19
CA LEU A 123 -19.97 -0.83 4.04
C LEU A 123 -20.62 -0.12 2.85
N ASN A 124 -19.97 -0.18 1.69
CA ASN A 124 -20.52 0.34 0.44
C ASN A 124 -20.17 -0.60 -0.72
N ALA A 125 -21.18 -1.12 -1.43
CA ALA A 125 -21.01 -1.95 -2.63
C ALA A 125 -19.97 -3.10 -2.50
N GLY A 126 -19.87 -3.73 -1.33
CA GLY A 126 -18.90 -4.81 -1.07
C GLY A 126 -17.50 -4.34 -0.69
N GLN A 127 -17.30 -3.04 -0.46
CA GLN A 127 -16.10 -2.45 0.10
C GLN A 127 -16.32 -2.02 1.55
N VAL A 128 -15.26 -2.06 2.35
CA VAL A 128 -15.26 -1.66 3.76
C VAL A 128 -14.47 -0.36 3.93
N SER A 129 -14.98 0.56 4.75
CA SER A 129 -14.34 1.83 5.05
C SER A 129 -13.09 1.62 5.91
N ILE A 130 -11.93 2.00 5.39
CA ILE A 130 -10.65 1.95 6.12
C ILE A 130 -10.66 2.94 7.29
N PRO A 131 -11.06 4.21 7.14
CA PRO A 131 -11.15 5.13 8.28
C PRO A 131 -12.00 4.59 9.42
N TRP A 132 -13.14 3.96 9.12
CA TRP A 132 -14.00 3.38 10.14
C TRP A 132 -13.30 2.24 10.89
N LEU A 133 -12.66 1.31 10.18
CA LEU A 133 -11.91 0.20 10.81
C LEU A 133 -10.82 0.72 11.75
N VAL A 134 -10.09 1.75 11.31
CA VAL A 134 -8.99 2.35 12.06
C VAL A 134 -9.49 3.09 13.29
N ASP A 135 -10.54 3.89 13.16
CA ASP A 135 -11.12 4.61 14.29
C ASP A 135 -11.68 3.63 15.32
N HIS A 136 -12.34 2.56 14.88
CA HIS A 136 -12.94 1.57 15.76
C HIS A 136 -11.89 0.77 16.54
N ILE A 137 -10.83 0.25 15.88
CA ILE A 137 -9.76 -0.49 16.59
C ILE A 137 -8.99 0.39 17.57
N GLN A 138 -8.81 1.67 17.26
CA GLN A 138 -8.10 2.59 18.14
C GLN A 138 -8.93 2.99 19.38
N LEU A 139 -10.26 2.96 19.28
CA LEU A 139 -11.15 3.15 20.42
C LEU A 139 -11.20 1.91 21.32
N GLU A 140 -11.18 0.72 20.73
CA GLU A 140 -11.27 -0.53 21.50
C GLU A 140 -9.95 -0.98 22.11
N VAL A 141 -8.83 -0.78 21.40
CA VAL A 141 -7.52 -1.29 21.79
C VAL A 141 -6.52 -0.16 21.93
N ASN A 142 -6.18 0.17 23.18
CA ASN A 142 -5.02 0.99 23.50
C ASN A 142 -3.77 0.11 23.60
N ILE A 143 -3.06 -0.04 22.48
CA ILE A 143 -1.90 -0.92 22.40
C ILE A 143 -0.75 -0.43 23.28
N GLY A 144 -0.26 -1.32 24.14
CA GLY A 144 0.85 -1.10 25.07
C GLY A 144 1.59 -2.41 25.38
N LEU A 145 2.47 -2.37 26.39
CA LEU A 145 3.29 -3.53 26.76
C LEU A 145 2.44 -4.67 27.37
N ASP A 146 1.40 -4.33 28.14
CA ASP A 146 0.57 -5.31 28.85
C ASP A 146 -0.70 -5.72 28.08
N THR A 147 -0.88 -5.23 26.84
CA THR A 147 -2.04 -5.59 26.02
C THR A 147 -2.07 -7.11 25.76
N PRO A 148 -3.20 -7.80 25.94
CA PRO A 148 -3.33 -9.22 25.59
C PRO A 148 -2.99 -9.50 24.13
N GLU A 149 -2.36 -10.65 23.83
CA GLU A 149 -1.91 -10.98 22.47
C GLU A 149 -3.06 -11.06 21.46
N ASP A 150 -4.25 -11.50 21.86
CA ASP A 150 -5.43 -11.53 20.98
C ASP A 150 -5.86 -10.12 20.54
N GLN A 151 -5.74 -9.12 21.42
CA GLN A 151 -6.00 -7.72 21.07
C GLN A 151 -4.89 -7.14 20.19
N VAL A 152 -3.64 -7.51 20.43
CA VAL A 152 -2.52 -7.10 19.56
C VAL A 152 -2.69 -7.68 18.17
N GLU A 153 -3.09 -8.95 18.04
CA GLU A 153 -3.35 -9.57 16.74
C GLU A 153 -4.50 -8.87 16.00
N ARG A 154 -5.64 -8.60 16.67
CA ARG A 154 -6.74 -7.82 16.07
C ARG A 154 -6.26 -6.46 15.57
N TYR A 155 -5.45 -5.77 16.38
CA TYR A 155 -4.83 -4.50 15.98
C TYR A 155 -3.93 -4.65 14.75
N ALA A 156 -3.08 -5.68 14.73
CA ALA A 156 -2.19 -6.00 13.63
C ALA A 156 -2.96 -6.32 12.34
N ARG A 157 -4.11 -7.00 12.43
CA ARG A 157 -4.98 -7.29 11.28
C ARG A 157 -5.58 -6.03 10.68
N VAL A 158 -6.10 -5.12 11.51
CA VAL A 158 -6.62 -3.84 11.03
C VAL A 158 -5.50 -3.00 10.41
N TYR A 159 -4.32 -3.02 11.01
CA TYR A 159 -3.14 -2.37 10.46
C TYR A 159 -2.77 -2.93 9.08
N LEU A 160 -2.73 -4.26 8.94
CA LEU A 160 -2.48 -4.95 7.68
C LEU A 160 -3.52 -4.60 6.62
N ILE A 161 -4.81 -4.59 6.98
CA ILE A 161 -5.92 -4.22 6.08
C ILE A 161 -5.76 -2.78 5.60
N ALA A 162 -5.50 -1.84 6.51
CA ALA A 162 -5.29 -0.44 6.16
C ALA A 162 -4.02 -0.24 5.30
N LEU A 163 -2.96 -1.02 5.55
CA LEU A 163 -1.73 -1.00 4.74
C LEU A 163 -2.00 -1.52 3.32
N VAL A 164 -2.67 -2.66 3.17
CA VAL A 164 -2.95 -3.24 1.86
C VAL A 164 -3.93 -2.36 1.07
N GLY A 165 -5.05 -1.97 1.68
CA GLY A 165 -6.09 -1.20 1.01
C GLY A 165 -5.81 0.29 0.85
N GLY A 166 -4.98 0.88 1.72
CA GLY A 166 -4.75 2.31 1.79
C GLY A 166 -3.36 2.77 1.34
N PHE A 167 -2.44 1.83 1.14
CA PHE A 167 -1.06 2.12 0.73
C PHE A 167 -0.62 1.33 -0.51
N LEU A 168 -0.82 0.01 -0.54
CA LEU A 168 -0.41 -0.81 -1.69
C LEU A 168 -1.41 -0.77 -2.86
N PHE A 169 -2.70 -0.89 -2.54
CA PHE A 169 -3.78 -0.96 -3.53
C PHE A 169 -4.90 0.06 -3.27
N PRO A 170 -4.57 1.35 -3.01
CA PRO A 170 -5.59 2.37 -2.81
C PRO A 170 -6.44 2.56 -4.07
N ASP A 171 -7.75 2.67 -3.85
CA ASP A 171 -8.65 3.21 -4.85
C ASP A 171 -8.48 4.75 -4.95
N LYS A 172 -9.14 5.36 -5.94
CA LYS A 172 -9.05 6.82 -6.17
C LYS A 172 -9.55 7.68 -5.00
N SER A 173 -10.40 7.12 -4.15
CA SER A 173 -10.91 7.80 -2.95
C SER A 173 -9.95 7.68 -1.76
N ASN A 174 -9.10 6.65 -1.78
CA ASN A 174 -8.25 6.20 -0.70
C ASN A 174 -8.99 6.02 0.64
N LYS A 175 -10.24 5.52 0.58
CA LYS A 175 -11.10 5.32 1.76
C LYS A 175 -11.61 3.90 1.92
N TRP A 176 -11.55 3.09 0.86
CA TRP A 176 -12.23 1.82 0.82
C TRP A 176 -11.27 0.70 0.47
N ILE A 177 -11.44 -0.45 1.13
CA ILE A 177 -10.80 -1.70 0.73
C ILE A 177 -11.87 -2.66 0.20
N GLN A 178 -11.58 -3.30 -0.93
CA GLN A 178 -12.49 -4.27 -1.53
C GLN A 178 -12.60 -5.53 -0.67
N GLY A 179 -13.81 -6.08 -0.56
CA GLY A 179 -14.10 -7.29 0.19
C GLY A 179 -13.24 -8.51 -0.17
N MET A 180 -12.80 -8.62 -1.43
CA MET A 180 -11.95 -9.73 -1.91
C MET A 180 -10.66 -9.94 -1.09
N TRP A 181 -10.18 -8.91 -0.38
CA TRP A 181 -8.98 -9.00 0.43
C TRP A 181 -9.22 -9.73 1.77
N PHE A 182 -10.44 -9.73 2.28
CA PHE A 182 -10.74 -10.21 3.63
C PHE A 182 -10.47 -11.71 3.87
N PRO A 183 -10.81 -12.65 2.98
CA PRO A 183 -10.48 -14.07 3.16
C PRO A 183 -8.99 -14.30 3.41
N MET A 184 -8.16 -13.57 2.66
CA MET A 184 -6.71 -13.71 2.73
C MET A 184 -6.15 -12.96 3.94
N LEU A 185 -6.50 -11.70 4.14
CA LEU A 185 -5.92 -10.86 5.19
C LEU A 185 -6.33 -11.26 6.61
N LEU A 186 -7.50 -11.91 6.75
CA LEU A 186 -7.99 -12.47 8.01
C LEU A 186 -7.66 -13.96 8.18
N GLY A 187 -6.94 -14.54 7.22
CA GLY A 187 -6.42 -15.91 7.27
C GLY A 187 -5.14 -16.03 8.10
N ASP A 188 -4.47 -17.17 8.01
CA ASP A 188 -3.21 -17.40 8.73
C ASP A 188 -2.08 -16.46 8.24
N TRP A 189 -1.26 -15.98 9.17
CA TRP A 189 -0.20 -15.01 8.87
C TRP A 189 0.90 -15.58 7.95
N ASP A 190 1.25 -16.86 8.07
CA ASP A 190 2.28 -17.46 7.24
C ASP A 190 1.75 -17.70 5.82
N GLU A 191 0.47 -18.02 5.67
CA GLU A 191 -0.18 -18.08 4.35
C GLU A 191 -0.21 -16.73 3.63
N ILE A 192 -0.38 -15.64 4.38
CA ILE A 192 -0.27 -14.26 3.88
C ILE A 192 1.18 -13.98 3.46
N GLY A 193 2.16 -14.43 4.25
CA GLY A 193 3.60 -14.32 3.95
C GLY A 193 4.04 -15.07 2.71
N ARG A 194 3.36 -16.17 2.37
CA ARG A 194 3.62 -16.96 1.16
C ARG A 194 3.14 -16.27 -0.13
N LYS A 195 2.48 -15.11 -0.07
CA LYS A 195 2.00 -14.41 -1.27
C LYS A 195 3.13 -13.64 -1.96
N SER A 196 3.09 -13.65 -3.29
CA SER A 196 3.97 -12.83 -4.12
C SER A 196 3.47 -11.37 -4.15
N TRP A 197 3.62 -10.68 -3.02
CA TRP A 197 3.21 -9.28 -2.85
C TRP A 197 3.85 -8.36 -3.87
N GLY A 198 5.14 -8.54 -4.16
CA GLY A 198 5.87 -7.74 -5.13
C GLY A 198 5.31 -7.89 -6.55
N SER A 199 4.86 -9.09 -6.94
CA SER A 199 4.24 -9.28 -8.25
C SER A 199 2.86 -8.64 -8.35
N ALA A 200 2.05 -8.76 -7.29
CA ALA A 200 0.75 -8.10 -7.24
C ALA A 200 0.89 -6.57 -7.31
N VAL A 201 1.86 -6.02 -6.58
CA VAL A 201 2.18 -4.59 -6.58
C VAL A 201 2.68 -4.13 -7.95
N LEU A 202 3.59 -4.87 -8.59
CA LEU A 202 4.08 -4.53 -9.93
C LEU A 202 2.95 -4.50 -10.96
N ALA A 203 2.08 -5.53 -10.96
CA ALA A 203 0.91 -5.56 -11.82
C ALA A 203 -0.03 -4.38 -11.56
N GLY A 204 -0.20 -4.00 -10.29
CA GLY A 204 -0.92 -2.80 -9.89
C GLY A 204 -0.32 -1.53 -10.48
N ILE A 205 1.00 -1.34 -10.36
CA ILE A 205 1.70 -0.17 -10.92
C ILE A 205 1.52 -0.09 -12.43
N TYR A 206 1.72 -1.20 -13.15
CA TYR A 206 1.55 -1.23 -14.61
C TYR A 206 0.13 -0.84 -15.02
N ARG A 207 -0.88 -1.37 -14.31
CA ARG A 207 -2.29 -1.03 -14.57
C ARG A 207 -2.57 0.45 -14.35
N GLU A 208 -2.04 1.03 -13.27
CA GLU A 208 -2.23 2.44 -12.96
C GLU A 208 -1.47 3.34 -13.95
N LEU A 209 -0.25 2.98 -14.35
CA LEU A 209 0.49 3.68 -15.40
C LEU A 209 -0.24 3.67 -16.74
N CYS A 210 -0.77 2.52 -17.17
CA CYS A 210 -1.60 2.42 -18.37
C CYS A 210 -2.89 3.23 -18.29
N THR A 211 -3.41 3.45 -17.08
CA THR A 211 -4.60 4.27 -16.85
C THR A 211 -4.25 5.75 -16.88
N CYS A 212 -3.12 6.11 -16.25
CA CYS A 212 -2.66 7.48 -16.07
C CYS A 212 -2.03 8.09 -17.34
N SER A 213 -1.46 7.27 -18.21
CA SER A 213 -0.91 7.75 -19.49
C SER A 213 -2.00 8.13 -20.51
N ARG A 214 -3.27 7.83 -20.22
CA ARG A 214 -4.40 8.19 -21.09
C ARG A 214 -4.81 9.64 -20.89
N LEU A 215 -5.20 10.30 -21.99
CA LEU A 215 -5.70 11.68 -21.97
C LEU A 215 -6.88 11.82 -21.00
N GLY A 216 -6.78 12.79 -20.08
CA GLY A 216 -7.83 13.12 -19.12
C GLY A 216 -7.75 12.40 -17.77
N ALA A 217 -6.75 11.53 -17.55
CA ALA A 217 -6.45 11.02 -16.22
C ALA A 217 -6.01 12.16 -15.30
N LYS A 218 -6.50 12.15 -14.05
CA LYS A 218 -6.23 13.20 -13.04
C LYS A 218 -5.68 12.64 -11.72
N GLN A 219 -5.78 11.33 -11.54
CA GLN A 219 -5.43 10.66 -10.29
C GLN A 219 -4.81 9.30 -10.59
N ALA A 220 -3.70 9.01 -9.91
CA ALA A 220 -3.10 7.68 -9.87
C ALA A 220 -3.52 6.98 -8.58
N GLY A 221 -3.92 5.72 -8.67
CA GLY A 221 -4.04 4.82 -7.52
C GLY A 221 -2.76 4.02 -7.32
N GLY A 222 -2.83 2.99 -6.47
CA GLY A 222 -1.73 2.03 -6.30
C GLY A 222 -0.49 2.56 -5.58
N ALA A 223 0.53 1.70 -5.50
CA ALA A 223 1.81 1.91 -4.83
C ALA A 223 2.78 2.83 -5.62
N MET A 224 2.36 4.05 -5.97
CA MET A 224 3.17 4.97 -6.79
C MET A 224 4.46 5.45 -6.13
N PHE A 225 4.59 5.30 -4.80
CA PHE A 225 5.86 5.55 -4.11
C PHE A 225 7.01 4.71 -4.70
N ILE A 226 6.72 3.50 -5.20
CA ILE A 226 7.72 2.63 -5.83
C ILE A 226 8.18 3.21 -7.17
N LEU A 227 7.29 3.85 -7.92
CA LEU A 227 7.65 4.53 -9.17
C LEU A 227 8.58 5.70 -8.90
N GLN A 228 8.33 6.46 -7.83
CA GLN A 228 9.21 7.55 -7.39
C GLN A 228 10.59 7.03 -6.96
N LEU A 229 10.63 5.99 -6.10
CA LEU A 229 11.89 5.37 -5.70
C LEU A 229 12.67 4.81 -6.89
N TRP A 230 11.97 4.18 -7.83
CA TRP A 230 12.57 3.68 -9.07
C TRP A 230 13.14 4.81 -9.93
N ALA A 231 12.42 5.93 -10.05
CA ALA A 231 12.91 7.08 -10.79
C ALA A 231 14.15 7.68 -10.12
N TRP A 232 14.20 7.77 -8.79
CA TRP A 232 15.39 8.26 -8.08
C TRP A 232 16.61 7.35 -8.25
N GLU A 233 16.41 6.02 -8.25
CA GLU A 233 17.49 5.04 -8.45
C GLU A 233 18.06 5.08 -9.88
N HIS A 234 17.18 5.13 -10.89
CA HIS A 234 17.57 4.99 -12.30
C HIS A 234 17.79 6.31 -13.02
N LEU A 235 17.27 7.42 -12.48
CA LEU A 235 17.42 8.78 -12.99
C LEU A 235 17.90 9.71 -11.86
N PRO A 236 19.17 9.60 -11.42
CA PRO A 236 19.65 10.29 -10.22
C PRO A 236 19.54 11.82 -10.25
N PHE A 237 19.44 12.42 -11.45
CA PHE A 237 19.23 13.85 -11.62
C PHE A 237 17.82 14.32 -11.19
N LEU A 238 16.88 13.39 -10.99
CA LEU A 238 15.55 13.63 -10.43
C LEU A 238 15.47 13.35 -8.92
N ALA A 239 16.53 12.77 -8.33
CA ALA A 239 16.56 12.49 -6.91
C ALA A 239 16.77 13.77 -6.09
N PRO A 240 16.17 13.87 -4.89
CA PRO A 240 16.45 14.98 -3.99
C PRO A 240 17.93 15.03 -3.61
N GLN A 241 18.46 16.24 -3.44
CA GLN A 241 19.82 16.42 -2.93
C GLN A 241 19.91 16.08 -1.44
N ASP A 242 18.85 16.40 -0.69
CA ASP A 242 18.69 16.00 0.71
C ASP A 242 17.49 15.07 0.85
N PRO A 243 17.70 13.79 1.18
CA PRO A 243 16.64 12.82 1.42
C PRO A 243 15.55 13.30 2.37
N ARG A 244 15.90 14.13 3.35
CA ARG A 244 14.98 14.65 4.37
C ARG A 244 13.90 15.55 3.80
N GLU A 245 14.07 16.06 2.58
CA GLU A 245 13.04 16.86 1.89
C GLU A 245 11.75 16.06 1.64
N PHE A 246 11.86 14.74 1.50
CA PHE A 246 10.73 13.85 1.21
C PHE A 246 10.32 12.95 2.39
N TRP A 247 11.06 13.01 3.51
CA TRP A 247 10.72 12.30 4.73
C TRP A 247 10.04 13.25 5.72
N LEU A 248 8.86 12.86 6.23
CA LEU A 248 8.19 13.67 7.25
C LEU A 248 9.08 13.83 8.51
N PRO A 249 9.05 14.99 9.21
CA PRO A 249 10.13 15.50 10.09
C PRO A 249 10.60 14.67 11.31
N ASP A 250 10.10 13.46 11.54
CA ASP A 250 10.27 12.74 12.81
C ASP A 250 11.12 11.46 12.72
N ASP A 251 11.66 11.08 11.56
CA ASP A 251 12.49 9.86 11.43
C ASP A 251 13.95 10.15 11.07
N GLU A 252 14.86 9.80 11.98
CA GLU A 252 16.25 9.50 11.65
C GLU A 252 16.33 8.16 10.91
N LEU A 253 15.88 8.10 9.67
CA LEU A 253 16.21 6.97 8.80
C LEU A 253 17.28 7.39 7.81
N ARG A 254 18.48 6.85 8.09
CA ARG A 254 19.55 6.62 7.13
C ARG A 254 18.89 6.18 5.83
N PHE A 255 19.15 6.94 4.78
CA PHE A 255 19.04 6.43 3.42
C PHE A 255 19.52 4.98 3.41
N VAL A 256 18.84 4.10 2.68
CA VAL A 256 19.42 2.82 2.30
C VAL A 256 20.57 3.15 1.33
N ALA A 257 21.64 3.76 1.85
CA ALA A 257 22.89 4.08 1.16
C ALA A 257 23.73 2.81 0.95
N ASN A 258 23.16 1.65 1.23
CA ASN A 258 23.64 0.36 0.77
C ASN A 258 22.41 -0.50 0.49
N PRO A 259 21.85 -0.43 -0.74
CA PRO A 259 21.29 -1.65 -1.31
C PRO A 259 22.34 -2.77 -1.14
N PRO A 260 21.95 -4.04 -1.00
CA PRO A 260 22.89 -5.16 -0.83
C PRO A 260 23.91 -5.32 -1.98
N TYR A 261 23.92 -4.42 -2.96
CA TYR A 261 24.89 -4.30 -4.04
C TYR A 261 25.33 -2.85 -4.16
N GLY A 262 26.55 -2.57 -3.72
CA GLY A 262 27.04 -1.22 -3.46
C GLY A 262 27.03 -0.29 -4.67
N PHE A 263 26.49 0.90 -4.46
CA PHE A 263 26.82 2.10 -5.22
C PHE A 263 27.68 3.00 -4.34
N ASN A 264 28.99 2.94 -4.57
CA ASN A 264 29.89 4.00 -4.14
C ASN A 264 29.72 5.17 -5.11
N CYS A 265 29.03 6.23 -4.69
CA CYS A 265 29.11 7.51 -5.38
C CYS A 265 30.54 8.04 -5.24
N ARG A 266 31.21 8.25 -6.38
CA ARG A 266 32.36 9.16 -6.50
C ARG A 266 31.87 10.53 -6.86
#